data_AF-A0A967Z7S6-F1
#
_entry.id   AF-A0A967Z7S6-F1
#
_cell.length_a   1.000
_cell.length_b   1.000
_cell.length_c   1.000
_cell.angle_alpha   90.00
_cell.angle_beta   90.00
_cell.angle_gamma   90.00
#
_symmetry.space_group_name_H-M   'P 1'
#
loop_
_entity.id
_entity.type
_entity.pdbx_description
1 polymer ?
#
loop_
_entity_poly.entity_id
_entity_poly.type
_entity_poly.pdbx_seq_one_letter_code
_entity_poly.pdbx_strand_id
1 'polypeptide(L)' 'GSVERLTVDHADGQVDVDAGLLLDSLLELVRNALKFGVETTRVRVSMRCAQDAAPLIEVTDDGPGIPPEHLER' A
#
# COMPACT_ATOMS: atom_id res chain seq x y z
N GLY A 1 -0.72 -11.85 -20.90
CA GLY A 1 0.00 -10.99 -19.94
C GLY A 1 -1.05 -10.27 -19.14
N SER A 2 -1.06 -10.46 -17.83
CA SER A 2 -2.03 -9.80 -16.94
C SER A 2 -1.78 -8.29 -16.96
N VAL A 3 -2.84 -7.50 -17.13
CA VAL A 3 -2.76 -6.05 -17.07
C VAL A 3 -2.96 -5.64 -15.61
N GLU A 4 -1.87 -5.26 -14.96
CA GLU A 4 -1.90 -4.77 -13.58
C GLU A 4 -2.28 -3.28 -13.57
N ARG A 5 -3.17 -2.88 -12.65
CA ARG A 5 -3.64 -1.50 -12.54
C ARG A 5 -3.32 -0.94 -11.16
N LEU A 6 -2.35 -0.03 -11.11
CA LEU A 6 -2.03 0.79 -9.94
C LEU A 6 -2.82 2.10 -9.97
N THR A 7 -3.50 2.45 -8.88
CA THR A 7 -4.15 3.77 -8.70
C THR A 7 -3.58 4.44 -7.46
N VAL A 8 -3.20 5.71 -7.57
CA VAL A 8 -2.64 6.51 -6.47
C VAL A 8 -3.62 7.65 -6.17
N ASP A 9 -4.18 7.65 -4.96
CA ASP A 9 -5.07 8.71 -4.47
C ASP A 9 -4.35 9.47 -3.35
N HIS A 10 -3.89 10.70 -3.61
CA HIS A 10 -3.26 11.55 -2.59
C HIS A 10 -4.24 12.62 -2.05
N ALA A 11 -4.21 12.85 -0.74
CA ALA A 11 -4.69 14.10 -0.14
C ALA A 11 -3.51 15.08 -0.05
N ASP A 12 -3.79 16.38 -0.09
CA ASP A 12 -2.76 17.41 0.16
C ASP A 12 -2.21 17.23 1.59
N GLY A 13 -0.91 16.99 1.71
CA GLY A 13 -0.23 16.76 2.99
C GLY A 13 1.28 16.63 2.81
N GLN A 14 2.04 17.09 3.80
CA GLN A 14 3.50 16.95 3.83
C GLN A 14 3.89 16.16 5.07
N VAL A 15 4.87 15.28 4.92
CA VAL A 15 5.38 14.42 5.99
C VAL A 15 6.90 14.49 5.98
N ASP A 16 7.50 14.66 7.16
CA ASP A 16 8.95 14.57 7.32
C ASP A 16 9.34 13.10 7.45
N VAL A 17 9.91 12.55 6.40
CA VAL A 17 10.30 11.14 6.28
C VAL A 17 11.60 11.01 5.50
N ASP A 18 12.32 9.90 5.69
CA ASP A 18 13.33 9.48 4.74
C ASP A 18 12.63 8.98 3.47
N ALA A 19 12.80 9.72 2.37
CA ALA A 19 12.14 9.41 1.11
C ALA A 19 12.57 8.07 0.52
N GLY A 20 13.84 7.65 0.74
CA GLY A 20 14.34 6.37 0.28
C GLY A 20 13.69 5.21 1.02
N LEU A 21 13.68 5.28 2.36
CA LEU A 21 13.06 4.24 3.19
C LEU A 21 11.55 4.13 2.94
N LEU A 22 10.86 5.26 2.74
CA LEU A 22 9.45 5.25 2.40
C LEU A 22 9.21 4.58 1.05
N LEU A 23 9.99 4.94 0.03
CA LEU A 23 9.87 4.35 -1.31
C LEU A 23 10.12 2.84 -1.28
N ASP A 24 11.18 2.41 -0.61
CA ASP A 24 11.51 0.98 -0.48
C ASP A 24 10.38 0.22 0.21
N SER A 25 9.85 0.77 1.30
CA SER A 25 8.74 0.16 2.05
C SER A 25 7.48 0.03 1.19
N LEU A 26 7.11 1.08 0.45
CA LEU A 26 5.96 1.06 -0.45
C LEU A 26 6.14 0.06 -1.60
N LEU A 27 7.35 -0.02 -2.17
CA LEU A 27 7.66 -0.96 -3.23
C LEU A 27 7.54 -2.41 -2.77
N GLU A 28 8.00 -2.74 -1.57
CA GLU A 28 7.87 -4.08 -1.02
C GLU A 28 6.40 -4.47 -0.80
N LEU A 29 5.56 -3.56 -0.30
CA LEU A 29 4.13 -3.80 -0.14
C LEU A 29 3.43 -4.00 -1.49
N VAL A 30 3.70 -3.14 -2.48
CA VAL A 30 3.13 -3.28 -3.83
C VAL A 30 3.59 -4.57 -4.49
N ARG A 31 4.87 -4.94 -4.35
CA ARG A 31 5.43 -6.19 -4.89
C ARG A 31 4.72 -7.41 -4.28
N ASN A 32 4.45 -7.39 -2.98
CA ASN A 32 3.71 -8.45 -2.31
C ASN A 32 2.27 -8.54 -2.82
N ALA A 33 1.57 -7.42 -2.93
CA ALA A 33 0.21 -7.40 -3.47
C ALA A 33 0.12 -8.00 -4.89
N LEU A 34 1.05 -7.62 -5.78
CA LEU A 34 1.08 -8.15 -7.15
C LEU A 34 1.47 -9.64 -7.21
N LYS A 35 2.39 -10.08 -6.33
CA LYS A 35 2.84 -11.48 -6.27
C LYS A 35 1.75 -12.43 -5.79
N PHE A 36 0.91 -11.99 -4.84
CA PHE A 36 -0.07 -12.85 -4.16
C PHE A 36 -1.52 -12.55 -4.56
N GLY A 37 -1.75 -11.58 -5.43
CA GLY A 37 -3.08 -11.21 -5.88
C GLY A 37 -3.69 -12.15 -6.92
N VAL A 38 -4.91 -11.82 -7.35
CA VAL A 38 -5.71 -12.59 -8.33
C VAL A 38 -5.43 -12.14 -9.78
N GLU A 39 -6.02 -12.81 -10.79
CA GLU A 39 -5.76 -12.57 -12.22
C GLU A 39 -5.75 -11.08 -12.64
N THR A 40 -6.58 -10.26 -12.01
CA THR A 40 -6.54 -8.80 -12.09
C THR A 40 -6.46 -8.23 -10.69
N THR A 41 -5.25 -7.95 -10.22
CA THR A 41 -5.04 -7.33 -8.91
C THR A 41 -5.08 -5.81 -9.02
N ARG A 42 -5.92 -5.18 -8.22
CA ARG A 42 -5.96 -3.73 -8.06
C ARG A 42 -5.26 -3.35 -6.77
N VAL A 43 -4.14 -2.66 -6.91
CA VAL A 43 -3.44 -2.06 -5.77
C VAL A 43 -3.79 -0.57 -5.68
N ARG A 44 -4.19 -0.13 -4.49
CA ARG A 44 -4.45 1.26 -4.14
C ARG A 44 -3.45 1.70 -3.08
N VAL A 45 -2.77 2.82 -3.35
CA VAL A 45 -1.97 3.54 -2.37
C VAL A 45 -2.69 4.84 -2.06
N SER A 46 -2.99 5.09 -0.78
CA SER A 46 -3.68 6.29 -0.34
C SER A 46 -3.05 6.89 0.91
N MET A 47 -3.12 8.22 1.04
CA MET A 47 -2.73 8.93 2.25
C MET A 47 -3.93 9.67 2.85
N ARG A 48 -4.08 9.60 4.18
CA ARG A 48 -5.04 10.39 4.94
C ARG A 48 -4.31 11.21 5.98
N CYS A 49 -4.61 12.50 6.02
CA CYS A 49 -4.17 13.42 7.06
C CYS A 49 -5.41 13.84 7.85
N ALA A 50 -5.44 13.60 9.15
CA ALA A 50 -6.48 14.10 10.05
C ALA A 50 -5.88 15.12 11.02
N GLN A 51 -6.68 16.10 11.44
CA GLN A 51 -6.28 17.03 12.50
C GLN A 51 -5.94 16.23 13.77
N ASP A 52 -4.77 16.51 14.35
CA ASP A 52 -4.24 15.89 15.56
C ASP A 52 -3.92 14.38 15.48
N ALA A 53 -3.76 13.83 14.27
CA ALA A 53 -3.30 12.46 14.07
C ALA A 53 -2.05 12.40 13.19
N ALA A 54 -1.26 11.33 13.37
CA ALA A 54 -0.18 11.02 12.44
C ALA A 54 -0.76 10.75 11.03
N PRO A 55 -0.11 11.24 9.96
CA PRO A 55 -0.45 10.87 8.59
C PRO A 55 -0.47 9.34 8.43
N LEU A 56 -1.53 8.82 7.82
CA LEU A 56 -1.69 7.40 7.56
C LEU A 56 -1.52 7.13 6.07
N ILE A 57 -0.53 6.33 5.70
CA ILE A 57 -0.35 5.81 4.35
C ILE A 57 -0.84 4.37 4.34
N GLU A 58 -1.81 4.06 3.48
CA GLU A 58 -2.41 2.74 3.34
C GLU A 58 -2.10 2.18 1.95
N VAL A 59 -1.62 0.93 1.90
CA VAL A 59 -1.52 0.12 0.68
C VAL A 59 -2.58 -0.98 0.80
N THR A 60 -3.53 -1.02 -0.12
CA THR A 60 -4.62 -2.00 -0.14
C THR A 60 -4.67 -2.72 -1.48
N ASP A 61 -4.95 -4.01 -1.45
CA ASP A 61 -5.18 -4.84 -2.64
C ASP A 61 -6.48 -5.64 -2.51
N ASP A 62 -6.93 -6.22 -3.63
CA ASP A 62 -8.10 -7.10 -3.73
C ASP A 62 -7.72 -8.58 -3.74
N GLY A 63 -6.52 -8.91 -3.26
CA GLY A 63 -6.07 -10.27 -3.04
C GLY A 63 -6.77 -10.96 -1.86
N PRO A 64 -6.47 -12.23 -1.61
CA PRO A 64 -7.14 -13.05 -0.59
C PRO A 64 -6.85 -12.62 0.86
N GLY A 65 -5.99 -11.62 1.07
CA GLY A 65 -5.48 -11.22 2.38
C GLY A 65 -4.39 -12.16 2.91
N ILE A 66 -3.88 -11.84 4.12
CA ILE A 66 -2.87 -12.64 4.81
C ILE A 66 -3.59 -13.60 5.77
N PRO A 67 -3.36 -14.93 5.69
CA PRO A 67 -3.91 -15.87 6.66
C PRO A 67 -3.54 -15.49 8.10
N PRO A 68 -4.44 -15.61 9.09
CA PRO A 68 -4.18 -15.21 10.47
C PRO A 68 -2.94 -15.87 11.09
N GLU A 69 -2.63 -17.10 10.68
CA GLU A 69 -1.45 -17.86 11.10
C GLU A 69 -0.12 -17.27 10.60
N HIS A 70 -0.15 -16.40 9.59
CA HIS A 70 1.02 -15.73 9.01
C HIS A 70 1.19 -14.28 9.50
N LEU A 71 0.22 -13.75 10.26
CA LEU A 71 0.35 -12.44 10.88
C LEU A 71 1.29 -12.55 12.10
N GLU A 72 2.31 -11.69 12.17
CA GLU A 72 3.12 -11.54 13.37
C GLU A 72 2.22 -11.08 14.55
N ARG A 73 2.44 -11.68 15.72
CA ARG A 73 1.64 -11.47 16.93
C ARG A 73 2.10 -10.31 17.79
#